data_AF-A0A383V4Y9-F1
#
_entry.id   AF-A0A383V4Y9-F1
#
_cell.length_a   1.000
_cell.length_b   1.000
_cell.length_c   1.000
_cell.angle_alpha   90.00
_cell.angle_beta   90.00
_cell.angle_gamma   90.00
#
_symmetry.space_group_name_H-M   'P 1'
#
loop_
_entity.id
_entity.type
_entity.pdbx_description
1 polymer ?
#
loop_
_entity_poly.entity_id
_entity_poly.type
_entity_poly.pdbx_seq_one_letter_code
_entity_poly.pdbx_strand_id
1 'polypeptide(L)'
;MALHEVGFIEVFPPRAAGSRPPVLLQTLEAQLLEATNAAARSASAGPHQQRDPNIAANLSLDAHRQVFQTFIDGFGVYGPLLSQVKQGFDQAIEAGLKDALDNSNLRLQLLTARQEQASATSAAKAEIIDGEALQRERLYHDIAAAQARLTAAQQRRSLALKDLNRAKQELERLRGLAKGSKATKQRLADAAAAEADWLARPGAAGTLSMTAGPLSKQEDEELEAELGLALESSTPKHPLEQALQLLEKHDAAAAAKLLEQHTGASSSGGTGKQQQQQQQPAEPSPEVAEEQQQQQQQHAEEQAEEQAECDAEGEQPASCQEEPLLPHQHQLQEGS
;
A
#
# COMPACT_ATOMS: atom_id res chain seq x y z
N MET A 1 3.08 104.11 -0.64
CA MET A 1 1.67 104.15 -1.11
C MET A 1 1.68 104.45 -2.59
N ALA A 2 1.69 103.39 -3.42
CA ALA A 2 1.53 103.46 -4.86
C ALA A 2 0.30 102.60 -5.18
N LEU A 3 -0.69 103.23 -5.80
CA LEU A 3 -1.91 102.60 -6.29
C LEU A 3 -1.53 101.72 -7.48
N HIS A 4 -1.39 100.41 -7.27
CA HIS A 4 -1.37 99.46 -8.37
C HIS A 4 -2.81 99.12 -8.73
N GLU A 5 -3.16 99.47 -9.96
CA GLU A 5 -4.38 99.07 -10.66
C GLU A 5 -4.70 97.61 -10.39
N VAL A 6 -5.86 97.39 -9.77
CA VAL A 6 -6.49 96.07 -9.73
C VAL A 6 -6.83 95.75 -11.18
N GLY A 7 -5.96 94.98 -11.83
CA GLY A 7 -6.17 94.45 -13.16
C GLY A 7 -7.55 93.82 -13.19
N PHE A 8 -8.43 94.45 -13.96
CA PHE A 8 -9.73 93.94 -14.31
C PHE A 8 -9.46 92.65 -15.07
N ILE A 9 -9.48 91.50 -14.38
CA ILE A 9 -9.64 90.22 -15.05
C ILE A 9 -11.03 90.33 -15.65
N GLU A 10 -11.09 90.59 -16.96
CA GLU A 10 -12.31 90.41 -17.75
C GLU A 10 -12.72 88.95 -17.57
N VAL A 11 -13.52 88.74 -16.53
CA VAL A 11 -14.29 87.52 -16.34
C VAL A 11 -15.15 87.41 -17.59
N PHE A 12 -14.92 86.32 -18.32
CA PHE A 12 -15.70 85.82 -19.44
C PHE A 12 -17.15 86.32 -19.46
N PRO A 13 -17.72 86.59 -20.66
CA PRO A 13 -19.01 87.25 -20.82
C PRO A 13 -20.07 86.71 -19.85
N PRO A 14 -20.88 87.61 -19.26
CA PRO A 14 -21.80 87.28 -18.19
C PRO A 14 -22.67 86.11 -18.63
N ARG A 15 -22.84 85.15 -17.72
CA ARG A 15 -23.74 83.99 -17.82
C ARG A 15 -25.17 84.46 -18.10
N ALA A 16 -25.46 84.82 -19.34
CA ALA A 16 -26.78 85.17 -19.81
C ALA A 16 -27.37 83.93 -20.50
N ALA A 17 -28.37 83.35 -19.82
CA ALA A 17 -29.38 82.42 -20.35
C ALA A 17 -28.95 80.97 -20.71
N GLY A 18 -29.23 80.04 -19.77
CA GLY A 18 -29.82 78.72 -20.08
C GLY A 18 -28.99 77.68 -20.87
N SER A 19 -28.14 76.94 -20.15
CA SER A 19 -27.89 75.49 -20.33
C SER A 19 -27.37 74.94 -21.67
N ARG A 20 -26.97 75.74 -22.67
CA ARG A 20 -26.33 75.17 -23.88
C ARG A 20 -24.81 75.23 -23.80
N PRO A 21 -24.10 74.09 -23.91
CA PRO A 21 -22.65 74.10 -23.98
C PRO A 21 -22.19 74.89 -25.22
N PRO A 22 -21.03 75.57 -25.18
CA PRO A 22 -20.49 76.26 -26.33
C PRO A 22 -20.34 75.31 -27.53
N VAL A 23 -20.53 75.83 -28.74
CA VAL A 23 -20.61 75.04 -29.98
C VAL A 23 -19.40 74.12 -30.15
N LEU A 24 -18.21 74.59 -29.81
CA LEU A 24 -16.98 73.78 -29.85
C LEU A 24 -17.06 72.54 -28.94
N LEU A 25 -17.55 72.70 -27.71
CA LEU A 25 -17.71 71.57 -26.79
C LEU A 25 -18.77 70.59 -27.29
N GLN A 26 -19.89 71.08 -27.86
CA GLN A 26 -20.90 70.21 -28.47
C GLN A 26 -20.33 69.38 -29.62
N THR A 27 -19.50 69.99 -30.48
CA THR A 27 -18.86 69.28 -31.59
C THR A 27 -17.85 68.25 -31.12
N LEU A 28 -17.07 68.57 -30.08
CA LEU A 28 -16.08 67.64 -29.52
C LEU A 28 -16.75 66.48 -28.78
N GLU A 29 -17.83 66.72 -28.04
CA GLU A 29 -18.62 65.67 -27.40
C GLU A 29 -19.24 64.72 -28.43
N ALA A 30 -19.81 65.24 -29.52
CA ALA A 30 -20.35 64.42 -30.60
C ALA A 30 -19.25 63.57 -31.26
N GLN A 31 -18.09 64.17 -31.55
CA GLN A 31 -16.95 63.47 -32.12
C GLN A 31 -16.41 62.39 -31.17
N LEU A 32 -16.37 62.66 -29.87
CA LEU A 32 -15.95 61.70 -28.85
C LEU A 32 -16.90 60.51 -28.76
N LEU A 33 -18.20 60.76 -28.71
CA LEU A 33 -19.21 59.70 -28.68
C LEU A 33 -19.14 58.86 -29.96
N GLU A 34 -18.94 59.47 -31.12
CA GLU A 34 -18.80 58.73 -32.37
C GLU A 34 -17.53 57.88 -32.38
N ALA A 35 -16.39 58.44 -31.99
CA ALA A 35 -15.10 57.76 -31.96
C ALA A 35 -15.05 56.63 -30.92
N THR A 36 -15.60 56.84 -29.72
CA THR A 36 -15.68 55.79 -28.68
C THR A 36 -16.65 54.68 -29.06
N ASN A 37 -17.79 54.99 -29.69
CA ASN A 37 -18.70 53.97 -30.22
C ASN A 37 -18.10 53.21 -31.42
N ALA A 38 -17.29 53.87 -32.25
CA ALA A 38 -16.52 53.19 -33.29
C ALA A 38 -15.47 52.24 -32.68
N ALA A 39 -14.70 52.71 -31.70
CA ALA A 39 -13.74 51.90 -30.95
C ALA A 39 -14.38 50.67 -30.28
N ALA A 40 -15.53 50.85 -29.62
CA ALA A 40 -16.27 49.75 -28.99
C ALA A 40 -16.77 48.73 -30.03
N ARG A 41 -17.23 49.19 -31.20
CA ARG A 41 -17.64 48.31 -32.31
C ARG A 41 -16.45 47.55 -32.90
N SER A 42 -15.33 48.22 -33.12
CA SER A 42 -14.10 47.59 -33.62
C SER A 42 -13.54 46.54 -32.66
N ALA A 43 -13.54 46.83 -31.37
CA ALA A 43 -13.08 45.89 -30.34
C ALA A 43 -14.04 44.70 -30.16
N SER A 44 -15.32 44.85 -30.52
CA SER A 44 -16.33 43.80 -30.39
C SER A 44 -16.50 42.93 -31.64
N ALA A 45 -15.85 43.28 -32.76
CA ALA A 45 -15.97 42.63 -34.07
C ALA A 45 -15.19 41.31 -34.22
N GLY A 46 -14.46 40.86 -33.19
CA GLY A 46 -13.74 39.58 -33.19
C GLY A 46 -14.53 38.39 -32.61
N PRO A 47 -14.16 37.14 -32.94
CA PRO A 47 -14.74 35.93 -32.33
C PRO A 47 -14.59 35.94 -30.80
N HIS A 48 -15.60 35.44 -30.08
CA HIS A 48 -15.74 35.58 -28.62
C HIS A 48 -14.51 35.14 -27.79
N GLN A 49 -13.67 34.25 -28.31
CA GLN A 49 -12.46 33.74 -27.64
C GLN A 49 -11.25 34.69 -27.72
N GLN A 50 -11.25 35.70 -28.60
CA GLN A 50 -10.15 36.66 -28.76
C GLN A 50 -10.51 38.08 -28.30
N ARG A 51 -11.62 38.26 -27.57
CA ARG A 51 -11.96 39.57 -26.99
C ARG A 51 -11.02 39.89 -25.84
N ASP A 52 -9.90 40.51 -26.15
CA ASP A 52 -9.03 41.12 -25.15
C ASP A 52 -9.65 42.45 -24.70
N PRO A 53 -10.09 42.58 -23.44
CA PRO A 53 -10.65 43.83 -22.91
C PRO A 53 -9.66 45.00 -22.99
N ASN A 54 -8.35 44.74 -23.06
CA ASN A 54 -7.33 45.77 -23.18
C ASN A 54 -7.37 46.48 -24.55
N ILE A 55 -7.75 45.78 -25.62
CA ILE A 55 -7.84 46.37 -26.97
C ILE A 55 -8.96 47.41 -27.02
N ALA A 56 -10.10 47.12 -26.40
CA ALA A 56 -11.22 48.07 -26.30
C ALA A 56 -10.84 49.33 -25.52
N ALA A 57 -10.13 49.16 -24.41
CA ALA A 57 -9.65 50.27 -23.59
C ALA A 57 -8.64 51.14 -24.36
N ASN A 58 -7.69 50.53 -25.07
CA ASN A 58 -6.68 51.25 -25.86
C ASN A 58 -7.31 52.07 -26.99
N LEU A 59 -8.23 51.47 -27.77
CA LEU A 59 -8.93 52.17 -28.86
C LEU A 59 -9.81 53.32 -28.34
N SER A 60 -10.41 53.18 -27.16
CA SER A 60 -11.14 54.26 -26.50
C SER A 60 -10.19 55.39 -26.08
N LEU A 61 -9.03 55.06 -25.51
CA LEU A 61 -8.01 56.02 -25.08
C LEU A 61 -7.48 56.83 -26.28
N ASP A 62 -7.27 56.18 -27.42
CA ASP A 62 -6.87 56.85 -28.66
C ASP A 62 -7.95 57.79 -29.20
N ALA A 63 -9.23 57.43 -29.09
CA ALA A 63 -10.34 58.33 -29.39
C ALA A 63 -10.32 59.59 -28.50
N HIS A 64 -10.08 59.42 -27.19
CA HIS A 64 -9.91 60.55 -26.26
C HIS A 64 -8.71 61.44 -26.63
N ARG A 65 -7.58 60.84 -27.03
CA ARG A 65 -6.37 61.57 -27.48
C ARG A 65 -6.61 62.38 -28.75
N GLN A 66 -7.35 61.83 -29.71
CA GLN A 66 -7.70 62.51 -30.96
C GLN A 66 -8.61 63.71 -30.70
N VAL A 67 -9.65 63.56 -29.87
CA VAL A 67 -10.54 64.67 -29.52
C VAL A 67 -9.81 65.75 -28.71
N PHE A 68 -8.89 65.36 -27.82
CA PHE A 68 -8.07 66.32 -27.09
C PHE A 68 -7.13 67.10 -28.02
N GLN A 69 -6.60 66.47 -29.08
CA GLN A 69 -5.83 67.17 -30.11
C GLN A 69 -6.69 68.20 -30.87
N THR A 70 -7.89 67.80 -31.33
CA THR A 70 -8.84 68.70 -32.00
C THR A 70 -9.25 69.87 -31.10
N PHE A 71 -9.39 69.64 -29.79
CA PHE A 71 -9.63 70.69 -28.80
C PHE A 71 -8.48 71.71 -28.78
N ILE A 72 -7.23 71.24 -28.73
CA ILE A 72 -6.03 72.10 -28.72
C ILE A 72 -5.94 72.93 -30.00
N ASP A 73 -6.21 72.32 -31.15
CA ASP A 73 -6.18 72.99 -32.45
C ASP A 73 -7.22 74.12 -32.54
N GLY A 74 -8.31 74.03 -31.76
CA GLY A 74 -9.31 75.09 -31.61
C GLY A 74 -8.82 76.33 -30.84
N PHE A 75 -7.71 76.25 -30.10
CA PHE A 75 -7.12 77.36 -29.35
C PHE A 75 -5.81 77.84 -29.99
N GLY A 76 -5.90 78.74 -30.97
CA GLY A 76 -4.71 79.24 -31.69
C GLY A 76 -3.63 79.86 -30.79
N VAL A 77 -4.02 80.74 -29.83
CA VAL A 77 -3.05 81.47 -28.99
C VAL A 77 -2.43 80.59 -27.90
N TYR A 78 -3.19 79.63 -27.35
CA TYR A 78 -2.75 78.76 -26.25
C TYR A 78 -2.26 77.38 -26.72
N GLY A 79 -2.32 77.09 -28.02
CA GLY A 79 -1.98 75.81 -28.62
C GLY A 79 -0.63 75.23 -28.17
N PRO A 80 0.48 75.99 -28.16
CA PRO A 80 1.79 75.48 -27.73
C PRO A 80 1.81 75.01 -26.27
N LEU A 81 1.18 75.76 -25.35
CA LEU A 81 1.11 75.41 -23.93
C LEU A 81 0.26 74.16 -23.72
N LEU A 82 -0.92 74.11 -24.36
CA LEU A 82 -1.81 72.96 -24.24
C LEU A 82 -1.22 71.69 -24.87
N SER A 83 -0.46 71.84 -25.96
CA SER A 83 0.28 70.73 -26.58
C SER A 83 1.35 70.16 -25.65
N GLN A 84 2.08 71.01 -24.92
CA GLN A 84 3.05 70.56 -23.92
C GLN A 84 2.37 69.83 -22.75
N VAL A 85 1.22 70.35 -22.28
CA VAL A 85 0.42 69.67 -21.24
C VAL A 85 -0.07 68.31 -21.74
N LYS A 86 -0.60 68.24 -22.97
CA LYS A 86 -1.00 66.98 -23.61
C LYS A 86 0.14 65.98 -23.66
N GLN A 87 1.32 66.40 -24.11
CA GLN A 87 2.48 65.53 -24.20
C GLN A 87 2.87 64.95 -22.83
N GLY A 88 2.85 65.77 -21.78
CA GLY A 88 3.10 65.29 -20.41
C GLY A 88 2.04 64.29 -19.92
N PHE A 89 0.77 64.53 -20.22
CA PHE A 89 -0.31 63.59 -19.91
C PHE A 89 -0.18 62.28 -20.69
N ASP A 90 0.10 62.34 -21.99
CA ASP A 90 0.26 61.15 -22.84
C ASP A 90 1.42 60.27 -22.36
N GLN A 91 2.56 60.88 -22.01
CA GLN A 91 3.70 60.17 -21.43
C GLN A 91 3.37 59.53 -20.09
N ALA A 92 2.65 60.22 -19.21
CA ALA A 92 2.23 59.68 -17.92
C ALA A 92 1.24 58.52 -18.08
N ILE A 93 0.32 58.61 -19.05
CA ILE A 93 -0.63 57.53 -19.36
C ILE A 93 0.11 56.31 -19.91
N GLU A 94 1.06 56.49 -20.82
CA GLU A 94 1.85 55.39 -21.38
C GLU A 94 2.70 54.68 -20.32
N ALA A 95 3.35 55.45 -19.44
CA ALA A 95 4.08 54.90 -18.31
C ALA A 95 3.15 54.11 -17.37
N GLY A 96 1.99 54.69 -17.00
CA GLY A 96 1.02 54.02 -16.14
C GLY A 96 0.41 52.77 -16.76
N LEU A 97 0.16 52.77 -18.07
CA LEU A 97 -0.36 51.61 -18.79
C LEU A 97 0.67 50.48 -18.87
N LYS A 98 1.94 50.83 -19.10
CA LYS A 98 3.06 49.88 -19.05
C LYS A 98 3.18 49.24 -17.67
N ASP A 99 3.20 50.06 -16.61
CA ASP A 99 3.31 49.57 -15.24
C ASP A 99 2.12 48.67 -14.85
N ALA A 100 0.91 48.99 -15.33
CA ALA A 100 -0.28 48.19 -15.10
C ALA A 100 -0.20 46.82 -15.81
N LEU A 101 0.25 46.79 -17.06
CA LEU A 101 0.46 45.55 -17.81
C LEU A 101 1.55 44.70 -17.14
N ASP A 102 2.68 45.28 -16.76
CA ASP A 102 3.75 44.59 -16.04
C ASP A 102 3.24 44.04 -14.71
N ASN A 103 2.41 44.78 -13.97
CA ASN A 103 1.80 44.29 -12.73
C ASN A 103 0.85 43.11 -12.98
N SER A 104 0.02 43.15 -14.04
CA SER A 104 -0.85 42.02 -14.39
C SER A 104 -0.06 40.78 -14.80
N ASN A 105 1.02 40.95 -15.57
CA ASN A 105 1.90 39.86 -15.98
C ASN A 105 2.59 39.23 -14.77
N LEU A 106 3.12 40.04 -13.84
CA LEU A 106 3.73 39.55 -12.60
C LEU A 106 2.72 38.80 -11.72
N ARG A 107 1.47 39.28 -11.64
CA ARG A 107 0.40 38.56 -10.91
C ARG A 107 0.11 37.20 -11.55
N LEU A 108 0.05 37.14 -12.88
CA LEU A 108 -0.18 35.89 -13.60
C LEU A 108 0.97 34.90 -13.37
N GLN A 109 2.22 35.35 -13.52
CA GLN A 109 3.42 34.54 -13.24
C GLN A 109 3.46 34.03 -11.79
N LEU A 110 3.04 34.87 -10.84
CA LEU A 110 2.97 34.48 -9.43
C LEU A 110 1.89 33.43 -9.19
N LEU A 111 0.74 33.53 -9.86
CA LEU A 111 -0.31 32.52 -9.80
C LEU A 111 0.15 31.18 -10.38
N THR A 112 0.81 31.18 -11.55
CA THR A 112 1.33 29.95 -12.16
C THR A 112 2.40 29.31 -11.28
N ALA A 113 3.36 30.09 -10.77
CA ALA A 113 4.38 29.58 -9.86
C ALA A 113 3.79 29.01 -8.55
N ARG A 114 2.71 29.60 -8.02
CA ARG A 114 2.00 29.05 -6.85
C ARG A 114 1.29 27.75 -7.18
N GLN A 115 0.72 27.63 -8.37
CA GLN A 115 0.07 26.40 -8.82
C GLN A 115 1.09 25.28 -8.99
N GLU A 116 2.24 25.56 -9.61
CA GLU A 116 3.36 24.62 -9.74
C GLU A 116 3.91 24.20 -8.37
N GLN A 117 4.06 25.15 -7.44
CA GLN A 117 4.47 24.82 -6.08
C GLN A 117 3.44 23.92 -5.39
N ALA A 118 2.15 24.23 -5.54
CA ALA A 118 1.09 23.42 -4.96
C ALA A 118 1.09 22.00 -5.52
N SER A 119 1.21 21.82 -6.84
CA SER A 119 1.26 20.50 -7.48
C SER A 119 2.52 19.71 -7.09
N ALA A 120 3.68 20.37 -7.04
CA ALA A 120 4.93 19.74 -6.59
C ALA A 120 4.83 19.29 -5.12
N THR A 121 4.24 20.11 -4.24
CA THR A 121 4.04 19.70 -2.84
C THR A 121 3.01 18.58 -2.68
N SER A 122 1.99 18.50 -3.54
CA SER A 122 1.06 17.36 -3.52
C SER A 122 1.72 16.08 -4.03
N ALA A 123 2.53 16.16 -5.09
CA ALA A 123 3.28 15.02 -5.62
C ALA A 123 4.27 14.46 -4.59
N ALA A 124 5.06 15.33 -3.96
CA ALA A 124 6.00 14.91 -2.91
C ALA A 124 5.29 14.27 -1.70
N LYS A 125 4.09 14.74 -1.34
CA LYS A 125 3.28 14.11 -0.28
C LYS A 125 2.77 12.73 -0.71
N ALA A 126 2.35 12.57 -1.95
CA ALA A 126 1.91 11.28 -2.47
C ALA A 126 3.06 10.25 -2.43
N GLU A 127 4.25 10.62 -2.90
CA GLU A 127 5.45 9.77 -2.86
C GLU A 127 5.81 9.32 -1.45
N ILE A 128 5.72 10.21 -0.45
CA ILE A 128 5.97 9.87 0.96
C ILE A 128 4.93 8.87 1.46
N ILE A 129 3.65 9.09 1.16
CA ILE A 129 2.56 8.18 1.58
C ILE A 129 2.75 6.79 0.97
N ASP A 130 3.08 6.73 -0.32
CA ASP A 130 3.32 5.46 -1.03
C ASP A 130 4.57 4.75 -0.51
N GLY A 131 5.65 5.50 -0.26
CA GLY A 131 6.87 4.98 0.37
C GLY A 131 6.62 4.42 1.77
N GLU A 132 5.82 5.11 2.59
CA GLU A 132 5.41 4.63 3.91
C GLU A 132 4.50 3.39 3.83
N ALA A 133 3.59 3.32 2.85
CA ALA A 133 2.71 2.17 2.66
C ALA A 133 3.51 0.90 2.38
N LEU A 134 4.49 0.96 1.48
CA LEU A 134 5.39 -0.17 1.17
C LEU A 134 6.21 -0.61 2.39
N GLN A 135 6.70 0.35 3.19
CA GLN A 135 7.41 0.03 4.43
C GLN A 135 6.52 -0.66 5.45
N ARG A 136 5.27 -0.17 5.62
CA ARG A 136 4.29 -0.79 6.53
C ARG A 136 3.97 -2.21 6.09
N GLU A 137 3.74 -2.44 4.80
CA GLU A 137 3.49 -3.77 4.24
C GLU A 137 4.66 -4.74 4.55
N ARG A 138 5.90 -4.30 4.31
CA ARG A 138 7.09 -5.08 4.64
C ARG A 138 7.16 -5.44 6.12
N LEU A 139 6.90 -4.47 7.01
CA LEU A 139 6.91 -4.71 8.45
C LEU A 139 5.81 -5.69 8.88
N TYR A 140 4.62 -5.61 8.28
CA TYR A 140 3.56 -6.59 8.54
C TYR A 140 3.96 -8.00 8.11
N HIS A 141 4.60 -8.15 6.95
CA HIS A 141 5.14 -9.44 6.51
C HIS A 141 6.22 -9.97 7.46
N ASP A 142 7.15 -9.13 7.89
CA ASP A 142 8.22 -9.52 8.82
C ASP A 142 7.66 -9.94 10.18
N ILE A 143 6.66 -9.22 10.70
CA ILE A 143 5.96 -9.56 11.94
C ILE A 143 5.23 -10.90 11.79
N ALA A 144 4.49 -11.11 10.69
CA ALA A 144 3.79 -12.36 10.43
C ALA A 144 4.75 -13.55 10.31
N ALA A 145 5.89 -13.36 9.63
CA ALA A 145 6.93 -14.38 9.52
C ALA A 145 7.57 -14.70 10.88
N ALA A 146 7.83 -13.69 11.72
CA ALA A 146 8.35 -13.87 13.06
C ALA A 146 7.35 -14.61 13.97
N GLN A 147 6.05 -14.28 13.87
CA GLN A 147 4.98 -14.97 14.59
C GLN A 147 4.88 -16.45 14.16
N ALA A 148 4.94 -16.74 12.86
CA ALA A 148 4.93 -18.12 12.35
C ALA A 148 6.14 -18.93 12.83
N ARG A 149 7.33 -18.33 12.90
CA ARG A 149 8.53 -18.97 13.47
C ARG A 149 8.36 -19.27 14.96
N LEU A 150 7.77 -18.33 15.70
CA LEU A 150 7.52 -18.47 17.13
C LEU A 150 6.50 -19.58 17.42
N THR A 151 5.39 -19.65 16.67
CA THR A 151 4.39 -20.71 16.84
C THR A 151 4.97 -22.08 16.49
N ALA A 152 5.74 -22.20 15.42
CA ALA A 152 6.44 -23.43 15.06
C ALA A 152 7.45 -23.87 16.15
N ALA A 153 8.21 -22.92 16.72
CA ALA A 153 9.13 -23.21 17.81
C ALA A 153 8.40 -23.67 19.10
N GLN A 154 7.26 -23.05 19.42
CA GLN A 154 6.41 -23.46 20.54
C GLN A 154 5.84 -24.87 20.35
N GLN A 155 5.39 -25.20 19.14
CA GLN A 155 4.92 -26.55 18.81
C GLN A 155 6.03 -27.58 18.96
N ARG A 156 7.22 -27.32 18.40
CA ARG A 156 8.41 -28.19 18.56
C ARG A 156 8.78 -28.38 20.02
N ARG A 157 8.76 -27.32 20.82
CA ARG A 157 9.00 -27.40 22.27
C ARG A 157 7.96 -28.29 22.96
N SER A 158 6.68 -28.15 22.61
CA SER A 158 5.62 -28.97 23.21
C SER A 158 5.76 -30.45 22.90
N LEU A 159 6.19 -30.80 21.68
CA LEU A 159 6.47 -32.18 21.27
C LEU A 159 7.69 -32.73 22.01
N ALA A 160 8.79 -31.97 22.04
CA ALA A 160 10.00 -32.36 22.77
C ALA A 160 9.72 -32.60 24.27
N LEU A 161 8.84 -31.81 24.89
CA LEU A 161 8.42 -32.03 26.28
C LEU A 161 7.62 -33.33 26.46
N LYS A 162 6.76 -33.68 25.50
CA LYS A 162 6.03 -34.96 25.52
C LYS A 162 6.97 -36.14 25.38
N ASP A 163 7.94 -36.06 24.47
CA ASP A 163 8.93 -37.11 24.24
C ASP A 163 9.85 -37.29 25.45
N LEU A 164 10.27 -36.18 26.07
CA LEU A 164 11.01 -36.19 27.33
C LEU A 164 10.23 -36.91 28.43
N ASN A 165 8.92 -36.62 28.58
CA ASN A 165 8.08 -37.28 29.58
C ASN A 165 7.92 -38.78 29.31
N ARG A 166 7.74 -39.19 28.04
CA ARG A 166 7.72 -40.61 27.64
C ARG A 166 9.03 -41.31 27.98
N ALA A 167 10.16 -40.68 27.65
CA ALA A 167 11.48 -41.22 27.99
C ALA A 167 11.69 -41.36 29.51
N LYS A 168 11.20 -40.41 30.32
CA LYS A 168 11.23 -40.52 31.78
C LYS A 168 10.40 -41.70 32.29
N GLN A 169 9.18 -41.87 31.80
CA GLN A 169 8.31 -43.00 32.17
C GLN A 169 8.96 -44.34 31.80
N GLU A 170 9.57 -44.42 30.62
CA GLU A 170 10.26 -45.62 30.17
C GLU A 170 11.49 -45.92 31.03
N LEU A 171 12.27 -44.90 31.40
CA LEU A 171 13.38 -45.06 32.35
C LEU A 171 12.91 -45.56 33.72
N GLU A 172 11.79 -45.06 34.23
CA GLU A 172 11.20 -45.54 35.48
C GLU A 172 10.73 -47.00 35.38
N ARG A 173 10.10 -47.37 34.27
CA ARG A 173 9.69 -48.75 33.96
C ARG A 173 10.89 -49.69 33.93
N LEU A 174 11.94 -49.33 33.18
CA LEU A 174 13.18 -50.11 33.08
C LEU A 174 13.90 -50.22 34.44
N ARG A 175 13.89 -49.16 35.25
CA ARG A 175 14.40 -49.22 36.64
C ARG A 175 13.60 -50.19 37.50
N GLY A 176 12.28 -50.22 37.34
CA GLY A 176 11.40 -51.20 38.00
C GLY A 176 11.75 -52.63 37.61
N LEU A 177 11.88 -52.91 36.32
CA LEU A 177 12.28 -54.22 35.81
C LEU A 177 13.68 -54.63 36.28
N ALA A 178 14.65 -53.71 36.28
CA ALA A 178 16.00 -53.97 36.77
C ALA A 178 16.03 -54.27 38.28
N LYS A 179 15.16 -53.64 39.08
CA LYS A 179 14.99 -54.00 40.50
C LYS A 179 14.34 -55.37 40.66
N GLY A 180 13.32 -55.67 39.85
CA GLY A 180 12.66 -56.98 39.81
C GLY A 180 13.63 -58.10 39.48
N SER A 181 14.44 -57.94 38.43
CA SER A 181 15.44 -58.93 38.02
C SER A 181 16.56 -59.13 39.05
N LYS A 182 16.95 -58.07 39.77
CA LYS A 182 17.86 -58.20 40.92
C LYS A 182 17.25 -59.01 42.05
N ALA A 183 15.98 -58.78 42.37
CA ALA A 183 15.28 -59.54 43.41
C ALA A 183 15.09 -61.02 43.03
N THR A 184 14.73 -61.31 41.77
CA THR A 184 14.63 -62.71 41.31
C THR A 184 15.98 -63.39 41.29
N LYS A 185 17.05 -62.71 40.83
CA LYS A 185 18.42 -63.23 40.92
C LYS A 185 18.82 -63.55 42.35
N GLN A 186 18.50 -62.68 43.32
CA GLN A 186 18.77 -62.95 44.73
C GLN A 186 18.01 -64.17 45.24
N ARG A 187 16.71 -64.29 44.94
CA ARG A 187 15.91 -65.47 45.32
C ARG A 187 16.45 -66.76 44.74
N LEU A 188 16.88 -66.75 43.48
CA LEU A 188 17.51 -67.91 42.85
C LEU A 188 18.86 -68.24 43.50
N ALA A 189 19.65 -67.24 43.87
CA ALA A 189 20.89 -67.45 44.61
C ALA A 189 20.64 -68.03 46.02
N ASP A 190 19.64 -67.52 46.74
CA ASP A 190 19.25 -68.03 48.05
C ASP A 190 18.70 -69.47 47.95
N ALA A 191 17.91 -69.79 46.92
CA ALA A 191 17.43 -71.14 46.64
C ALA A 191 18.58 -72.10 46.30
N ALA A 192 19.51 -71.68 45.44
CA ALA A 192 20.70 -72.48 45.12
C ALA A 192 21.60 -72.70 46.35
N ALA A 193 21.71 -71.73 47.25
CA ALA A 193 22.40 -71.89 48.52
C ALA A 193 21.68 -72.89 49.44
N ALA A 194 20.35 -72.82 49.54
CA ALA A 194 19.54 -73.78 50.29
C ALA A 194 19.63 -75.21 49.72
N GLU A 195 19.68 -75.35 48.39
CA GLU A 195 19.94 -76.62 47.71
C GLU A 195 21.34 -77.15 48.04
N ALA A 196 22.38 -76.32 47.97
CA ALA A 196 23.74 -76.69 48.36
C ALA A 196 23.81 -77.12 49.84
N ASP A 197 23.12 -76.40 50.74
CA ASP A 197 23.02 -76.75 52.16
C ASP A 197 22.29 -78.07 52.38
N TRP A 198 21.22 -78.34 51.61
CA TRP A 198 20.51 -79.62 51.67
C TRP A 198 21.42 -80.76 51.19
N LEU A 199 22.15 -80.57 50.09
CA LEU A 199 23.11 -81.55 49.55
C LEU A 199 24.24 -81.87 50.54
N ALA A 200 24.66 -80.90 51.36
CA ALA A 200 25.68 -81.10 52.39
C ALA A 200 25.17 -81.89 53.62
N ARG A 201 23.86 -82.16 53.75
CA ARG A 201 23.31 -82.92 54.88
C ARG A 201 23.65 -84.42 54.78
N PRO A 202 23.99 -85.11 55.89
CA PRO A 202 24.46 -86.49 55.86
C PRO A 202 23.52 -87.54 55.25
N GLY A 203 22.21 -87.25 55.13
CA GLY A 203 21.21 -88.14 54.53
C GLY A 203 20.92 -87.90 53.04
N ALA A 204 21.35 -86.77 52.48
CA ALA A 204 21.03 -86.39 51.09
C ALA A 204 21.83 -87.20 50.05
N ALA A 205 23.03 -87.68 50.41
CA ALA A 205 23.81 -88.57 49.55
C ALA A 205 23.11 -89.92 49.29
N GLY A 206 22.27 -90.38 50.23
CA GLY A 206 21.52 -91.63 50.08
C GLY A 206 20.39 -91.53 49.05
N THR A 207 19.68 -90.41 48.99
CA THR A 207 18.56 -90.20 48.06
C THR A 207 19.01 -89.95 46.63
N LEU A 208 20.15 -89.28 46.41
CA LEU A 208 20.74 -89.11 45.07
C LEU A 208 21.19 -90.43 44.41
N SER A 209 21.42 -91.47 45.21
CA SER A 209 21.79 -92.80 44.72
C SER A 209 20.59 -93.68 44.34
N MET A 210 19.36 -93.22 44.60
CA MET A 210 18.15 -93.91 44.17
C MET A 210 17.90 -93.61 42.69
N THR A 211 18.30 -94.53 41.81
CA THR A 211 17.90 -94.50 40.40
C THR A 211 16.40 -94.70 40.31
N ALA A 212 15.65 -93.63 40.01
CA ALA A 212 14.24 -93.74 39.66
C ALA A 212 14.11 -94.68 38.44
N GLY A 213 13.31 -95.74 38.59
CA GLY A 213 12.95 -96.60 37.46
C GLY A 213 12.10 -95.85 36.44
N PRO A 214 11.95 -96.38 35.20
CA PRO A 214 11.10 -95.76 34.19
C PRO A 214 9.68 -95.62 34.72
N LEU A 215 9.12 -94.40 34.64
CA LEU A 215 7.75 -94.14 35.06
C LEU A 215 6.78 -95.05 34.30
N SER A 216 5.75 -95.50 35.00
CA SER A 216 4.66 -96.21 34.36
C SER A 216 3.81 -95.22 33.55
N LYS A 217 3.19 -95.68 32.46
CA LYS A 217 2.34 -94.83 31.59
C LYS A 217 1.22 -94.10 32.33
N GLN A 218 0.79 -94.64 33.47
CA GLN A 218 -0.28 -94.09 34.28
C GLN A 218 0.20 -92.92 35.14
N GLU A 219 1.44 -93.00 35.64
CA GLU A 219 2.08 -91.89 36.36
C GLU A 219 2.47 -90.77 35.40
N ASP A 220 2.85 -91.07 34.15
CA ASP A 220 3.09 -90.06 33.11
C ASP A 220 1.80 -89.27 32.77
N GLU A 221 0.64 -89.94 32.65
CA GLU A 221 -0.65 -89.28 32.39
C GLU A 221 -1.12 -88.41 33.57
N GLU A 222 -0.90 -88.86 34.81
CA GLU A 222 -1.21 -88.08 36.01
C GLU A 222 -0.28 -86.86 36.15
N LEU A 223 1.01 -87.01 35.84
CA LEU A 223 1.95 -85.91 35.82
C LEU A 223 1.64 -84.89 34.71
N GLU A 224 1.24 -85.35 33.52
CA GLU A 224 0.79 -84.45 32.45
C GLU A 224 -0.50 -83.72 32.83
N ALA A 225 -1.42 -84.36 33.57
CA ALA A 225 -2.63 -83.73 34.08
C ALA A 225 -2.30 -82.66 35.16
N GLU A 226 -1.41 -82.97 36.10
CA GLU A 226 -0.97 -82.01 37.12
C GLU A 226 -0.12 -80.87 36.54
N LEU A 227 0.76 -81.16 35.59
CA LEU A 227 1.54 -80.13 34.88
C LEU A 227 0.66 -79.28 33.97
N GLY A 228 -0.36 -79.85 33.33
CA GLY A 228 -1.37 -79.11 32.57
C GLY A 228 -2.13 -78.12 33.46
N LEU A 229 -2.54 -78.56 34.66
CA LEU A 229 -3.16 -77.70 35.67
C LEU A 229 -2.21 -76.64 36.25
N ALA A 230 -0.92 -76.95 36.39
CA ALA A 230 0.11 -76.02 36.86
C ALA A 230 0.55 -74.98 35.79
N LEU A 231 0.51 -75.34 34.50
CA LEU A 231 0.80 -74.42 33.40
C LEU A 231 -0.37 -73.46 33.12
N GLU A 232 -1.61 -73.93 33.27
CA GLU A 232 -2.81 -73.08 33.18
C GLU A 232 -2.94 -72.10 34.34
N SER A 233 -2.38 -72.42 35.52
CA SER A 233 -2.42 -71.55 36.70
C SER A 233 -1.20 -70.62 36.86
N SER A 234 -0.09 -70.84 36.14
CA SER A 234 1.15 -70.04 36.32
C SER A 234 1.59 -69.15 35.15
N THR A 235 0.86 -69.11 34.04
CA THR A 235 1.09 -68.06 33.02
C THR A 235 -0.03 -67.03 33.07
N PRO A 236 0.20 -65.80 33.59
CA PRO A 236 -0.73 -64.73 33.36
C PRO A 236 -0.66 -64.37 31.87
N LYS A 237 -1.56 -64.93 31.04
CA LYS A 237 -1.85 -64.45 29.68
C LYS A 237 -2.38 -63.00 29.67
N HIS A 238 -2.76 -62.49 30.84
CA HIS A 238 -3.51 -61.25 30.99
C HIS A 238 -2.78 -59.92 30.64
N PRO A 239 -1.46 -59.71 30.83
CA PRO A 239 -0.83 -58.42 30.54
C PRO A 239 -0.33 -58.29 29.10
N LEU A 240 0.09 -59.38 28.45
CA LEU A 240 0.58 -59.35 27.06
C LEU A 240 -0.57 -59.31 26.05
N GLU A 241 -1.65 -60.03 26.34
CA GLU A 241 -2.87 -59.99 25.53
C GLU A 241 -3.65 -58.68 25.74
N GLN A 242 -3.64 -58.11 26.96
CA GLN A 242 -4.10 -56.72 27.17
C GLN A 242 -3.20 -55.70 26.49
N ALA A 243 -1.86 -55.87 26.51
CA ALA A 243 -0.95 -54.96 25.83
C ALA A 243 -1.17 -54.99 24.30
N LEU A 244 -1.38 -56.18 23.72
CA LEU A 244 -1.72 -56.35 22.30
C LEU A 244 -3.10 -55.74 21.99
N GLN A 245 -4.13 -55.98 22.80
CA GLN A 245 -5.44 -55.33 22.61
C GLN A 245 -5.40 -53.81 22.79
N LEU A 246 -4.54 -53.29 23.67
CA LEU A 246 -4.36 -51.84 23.85
C LEU A 246 -3.57 -51.21 22.70
N LEU A 247 -2.57 -51.91 22.15
CA LEU A 247 -1.85 -51.49 20.95
C LEU A 247 -2.78 -51.46 19.73
N GLU A 248 -3.57 -52.51 19.53
CA GLU A 248 -4.53 -52.60 18.42
C GLU A 248 -5.61 -51.51 18.51
N LYS A 249 -6.07 -51.19 19.72
CA LYS A 249 -6.99 -50.07 19.96
C LYS A 249 -6.33 -48.70 19.80
N HIS A 250 -5.07 -48.54 20.19
CA HIS A 250 -4.34 -47.28 20.02
C HIS A 250 -4.04 -46.99 18.55
N ASP A 251 -3.70 -48.01 17.76
CA ASP A 251 -3.46 -47.89 16.33
C ASP A 251 -4.78 -47.62 15.57
N ALA A 252 -5.88 -48.27 15.96
CA ALA A 252 -7.21 -47.97 15.42
C ALA A 252 -7.68 -46.54 15.76
N ALA A 253 -7.43 -46.06 16.99
CA ALA A 253 -7.78 -44.70 17.40
C ALA A 253 -6.87 -43.64 16.74
N ALA A 254 -5.59 -43.94 16.53
CA ALA A 254 -4.67 -43.06 15.79
C ALA A 254 -5.03 -42.99 14.30
N ALA A 255 -5.43 -44.12 13.69
CA ALA A 255 -5.92 -44.17 12.33
C ALA A 255 -7.24 -43.40 12.16
N ALA A 256 -8.19 -43.55 13.09
CA ALA A 256 -9.46 -42.79 13.08
C ALA A 256 -9.22 -41.27 13.21
N LYS A 257 -8.25 -40.86 14.05
CA LYS A 257 -7.92 -39.44 14.25
C LYS A 257 -7.17 -38.83 13.06
N LEU A 258 -6.37 -39.61 12.33
CA LEU A 258 -5.81 -39.20 11.05
C LEU A 258 -6.91 -39.07 9.98
N LEU A 259 -7.91 -39.96 9.96
CA LEU A 259 -9.04 -39.90 9.04
C LEU A 259 -9.98 -38.70 9.30
N GLU A 260 -10.20 -38.31 10.56
CA GLU A 260 -10.94 -37.09 10.90
C GLU A 260 -10.16 -35.80 10.55
N GLN A 261 -8.83 -35.80 10.69
CA GLN A 261 -8.01 -34.64 10.30
C GLN A 261 -7.95 -34.43 8.78
N HIS A 262 -8.11 -35.49 7.99
CA HIS A 262 -8.17 -35.41 6.53
C HIS A 262 -9.58 -35.19 5.96
N THR A 263 -10.64 -35.52 6.70
CA THR A 263 -12.04 -35.29 6.26
C THR A 263 -12.69 -34.02 6.84
N GLY A 264 -12.13 -33.45 7.91
CA GLY A 264 -12.67 -32.25 8.59
C GLY A 264 -12.23 -30.89 8.02
N ALA A 265 -11.39 -30.83 6.99
CA ALA A 265 -10.88 -29.57 6.44
C ALA A 265 -11.74 -28.97 5.30
N SER A 266 -12.95 -29.49 5.06
CA SER A 266 -13.82 -28.98 3.99
C SER A 266 -15.28 -28.85 4.43
N SER A 267 -15.55 -28.07 5.47
CA SER A 267 -16.89 -27.55 5.75
C SER A 267 -16.87 -26.12 6.32
N SER A 268 -16.39 -25.15 5.53
CA SER A 268 -16.81 -23.75 5.67
C SER A 268 -18.11 -23.54 4.87
N GLY A 269 -19.19 -24.16 5.33
CA GLY A 269 -20.54 -23.99 4.78
C GLY A 269 -21.33 -23.01 5.64
N GLY A 270 -21.03 -21.72 5.51
CA GLY A 270 -21.83 -20.67 6.10
C GLY A 270 -23.24 -20.66 5.49
N THR A 271 -24.24 -20.96 6.30
CA THR A 271 -25.65 -20.80 5.98
C THR A 271 -26.00 -19.32 5.91
N GLY A 272 -25.89 -18.73 4.72
CA GLY A 272 -26.45 -17.43 4.35
C GLY A 272 -27.69 -17.64 3.49
N LYS A 273 -28.86 -17.29 4.02
CA LYS A 273 -30.17 -17.39 3.36
C LYS A 273 -30.16 -16.67 2.01
N GLN A 274 -30.35 -17.43 0.92
CA GLN A 274 -30.82 -16.89 -0.36
C GLN A 274 -32.34 -16.67 -0.27
N GLN A 275 -32.74 -15.42 -0.10
CA GLN A 275 -34.08 -14.96 -0.41
C GLN A 275 -34.03 -14.36 -1.81
N GLN A 276 -34.57 -15.11 -2.77
CA GLN A 276 -34.64 -14.77 -4.18
C GLN A 276 -35.72 -13.70 -4.36
N GLN A 277 -35.29 -12.43 -4.45
CA GLN A 277 -36.13 -11.32 -4.85
C GLN A 277 -35.67 -10.87 -6.24
N GLN A 278 -36.54 -11.03 -7.23
CA GLN A 278 -36.37 -10.50 -8.57
C GLN A 278 -36.16 -8.99 -8.49
N GLN A 279 -34.94 -8.53 -8.77
CA GLN A 279 -34.67 -7.14 -9.10
C GLN A 279 -34.31 -7.09 -10.59
N GLN A 280 -35.11 -6.30 -11.31
CA GLN A 280 -34.89 -5.94 -12.70
C GLN A 280 -33.52 -5.22 -12.81
N PRO A 281 -32.77 -5.41 -13.91
CA PRO A 281 -31.54 -4.67 -14.14
C PRO A 281 -31.90 -3.19 -14.27
N ALA A 282 -31.45 -2.40 -13.29
CA ALA A 282 -31.49 -0.95 -13.38
C ALA A 282 -30.62 -0.52 -14.57
N GLU A 283 -31.22 0.21 -15.50
CA GLU A 283 -30.52 0.88 -16.58
C GLU A 283 -29.44 1.81 -15.97
N PRO A 284 -28.21 1.79 -16.49
CA PRO A 284 -27.17 2.70 -16.02
C PRO A 284 -27.61 4.14 -16.29
N SER A 285 -27.64 4.96 -15.25
CA SER A 285 -27.90 6.40 -15.37
C SER A 285 -26.95 7.02 -16.42
N PRO A 286 -27.45 7.90 -17.31
CA PRO A 286 -26.67 8.47 -18.41
C PRO A 286 -25.42 9.22 -17.95
N GLU A 287 -25.41 9.74 -16.72
CA GLU A 287 -24.24 10.41 -16.11
C GLU A 287 -23.03 9.49 -15.95
N VAL A 288 -23.23 8.21 -15.60
CA VAL A 288 -22.12 7.26 -15.39
C VAL A 288 -21.57 6.78 -16.73
N ALA A 289 -22.39 6.74 -17.77
CA ALA A 289 -21.97 6.41 -19.12
C ALA A 289 -21.13 7.55 -19.75
N GLU A 290 -21.49 8.80 -19.51
CA GLU A 290 -20.72 9.96 -19.97
C GLU A 290 -19.37 10.06 -19.26
N GLU A 291 -19.31 9.83 -17.94
CA GLU A 291 -18.06 9.87 -17.19
C GLU A 291 -17.09 8.74 -17.60
N GLN A 292 -17.62 7.54 -17.86
CA GLN A 292 -16.82 6.41 -18.33
C GLN A 292 -16.35 6.58 -19.78
N GLN A 293 -17.15 7.24 -20.62
CA GLN A 293 -16.76 7.58 -21.99
C GLN A 293 -15.71 8.70 -22.01
N GLN A 294 -15.79 9.66 -21.08
CA GLN A 294 -14.80 10.74 -20.96
C GLN A 294 -13.46 10.22 -20.42
N GLN A 295 -13.46 9.27 -19.48
CA GLN A 295 -12.25 8.58 -19.03
C GLN A 295 -11.60 7.75 -20.15
N GLN A 296 -12.40 7.08 -20.99
CA GLN A 296 -11.86 6.35 -22.15
C GLN A 296 -11.26 7.28 -23.21
N GLN A 297 -11.84 8.47 -23.42
CA GLN A 297 -11.29 9.47 -24.34
C GLN A 297 -9.96 10.05 -23.83
N GLN A 298 -9.85 10.33 -22.52
CA GLN A 298 -8.61 10.82 -21.92
C GLN A 298 -7.49 9.78 -22.02
N HIS A 299 -7.78 8.50 -21.75
CA HIS A 299 -6.80 7.43 -21.91
C HIS A 299 -6.36 7.23 -23.37
N ALA A 300 -7.26 7.45 -24.33
CA ALA A 300 -6.94 7.35 -25.75
C ALA A 300 -6.08 8.52 -26.25
N GLU A 301 -6.30 9.74 -25.75
CA GLU A 301 -5.43 10.89 -26.04
C GLU A 301 -4.04 10.72 -25.43
N GLU A 302 -3.94 10.24 -24.18
CA GLU A 302 -2.66 9.99 -23.51
C GLU A 302 -1.83 8.92 -24.25
N GLN A 303 -2.47 7.84 -24.71
CA GLN A 303 -1.80 6.82 -25.54
C GLN A 303 -1.39 7.34 -26.92
N ALA A 304 -2.15 8.27 -27.50
CA ALA A 304 -1.82 8.88 -28.78
C ALA A 304 -0.66 9.88 -28.66
N GLU A 305 -0.57 10.63 -27.56
CA GLU A 305 0.58 11.49 -27.26
C GLU A 305 1.85 10.66 -26.99
N GLU A 306 1.75 9.56 -26.23
CA GLU A 306 2.89 8.67 -25.97
C GLU A 306 3.41 8.00 -27.27
N GLN A 307 2.50 7.60 -28.18
CA GLN A 307 2.89 7.11 -29.51
C GLN A 307 3.49 8.19 -30.40
N ALA A 308 2.96 9.42 -30.36
CA ALA A 308 3.50 10.53 -31.14
C ALA A 308 4.89 10.97 -30.65
N GLU A 309 5.16 10.86 -29.35
CA GLU A 309 6.48 11.12 -28.77
C GLU A 309 7.50 10.04 -29.17
N CYS A 310 7.10 8.77 -29.16
CA CYS A 310 7.93 7.67 -29.68
C CYS A 310 8.21 7.78 -31.20
N ASP A 311 7.30 8.35 -32.00
CA ASP A 311 7.51 8.55 -33.44
C ASP A 311 8.32 9.83 -33.77
N ALA A 312 8.32 10.82 -32.86
CA ALA A 312 9.09 12.06 -33.01
C ALA A 312 10.57 11.89 -32.61
N GLU A 313 10.85 11.05 -31.62
CA GLU A 313 12.19 10.61 -31.28
C GLU A 313 12.58 9.44 -32.21
N GLY A 314 13.03 9.76 -33.43
CA GLY A 314 13.57 8.80 -34.40
C GLY A 314 14.84 8.07 -33.94
N GLU A 315 14.81 7.42 -32.78
CA GLU A 315 15.82 6.49 -32.30
C GLU A 315 15.46 5.09 -32.79
N GLN A 316 16.11 4.74 -33.90
CA GLN A 316 16.22 3.37 -34.34
C GLN A 316 16.69 2.48 -33.17
N PRO A 317 16.08 1.31 -32.94
CA PRO A 317 16.56 0.38 -31.92
C PRO A 317 17.96 -0.10 -32.33
N ALA A 318 18.98 0.45 -31.68
CA ALA A 318 20.34 -0.05 -31.76
C ALA A 318 20.37 -1.45 -31.15
N SER A 319 20.24 -2.40 -32.06
CA SER A 319 20.58 -3.81 -31.96
C SER A 319 21.72 -4.10 -30.98
N CYS A 320 21.47 -5.07 -30.10
CA CYS A 320 22.33 -6.23 -29.86
C CYS A 320 23.84 -5.99 -30.06
N GLN A 321 24.55 -5.61 -29.01
CA GLN A 321 25.94 -6.03 -28.83
C GLN A 321 26.08 -6.67 -27.45
N GLU A 322 26.05 -8.00 -27.45
CA GLU A 322 26.58 -8.84 -26.38
C GLU A 322 28.07 -8.52 -26.20
N GLU A 323 28.44 -8.00 -25.04
CA GLU A 323 29.84 -7.90 -24.61
C GLU A 323 30.09 -8.96 -23.53
N PRO A 324 30.97 -9.96 -23.75
CA PRO A 324 31.19 -11.03 -22.78
C PRO A 324 32.12 -10.56 -21.65
N LEU A 325 31.57 -10.51 -20.43
CA LEU A 325 32.31 -10.32 -19.19
C LEU A 325 33.32 -11.46 -18.96
N LEU A 326 34.61 -11.11 -19.05
CA LEU A 326 35.73 -11.92 -18.57
C LEU A 326 35.74 -11.99 -17.03
N PRO A 327 36.06 -13.14 -16.42
CA PRO A 327 36.21 -13.26 -14.97
C PRO A 327 37.58 -12.75 -14.53
N HIS A 328 37.60 -11.69 -13.71
CA HIS A 328 38.78 -11.28 -12.97
C HIS A 328 39.04 -12.27 -11.81
N GLN A 329 40.07 -13.11 -11.98
CA GLN A 329 40.72 -13.80 -10.87
C GLN A 329 41.46 -12.75 -10.02
N HIS A 330 41.01 -12.55 -8.78
CA HIS A 330 41.89 -12.04 -7.73
C HIS A 330 42.47 -13.22 -6.95
N GLN A 331 43.72 -13.54 -7.27
CA GLN A 331 44.64 -14.19 -6.35
C GLN A 331 44.89 -13.23 -5.18
N LEU A 332 44.49 -13.63 -3.97
CA LEU A 332 45.09 -13.10 -2.75
C LEU A 332 46.20 -14.07 -2.33
N GLN A 333 47.43 -13.60 -2.54
CA GLN A 333 48.65 -14.20 -2.02
C GLN A 333 48.68 -14.11 -0.50
N GLU A 334 49.03 -15.25 0.10
CA GLU A 334 49.59 -15.37 1.44
C GLU A 334 50.84 -14.48 1.59
N GLY A 335 51.03 -13.88 2.77
CA GLY A 335 52.30 -13.22 3.08
C GLY A 335 52.32 -12.38 4.36
N SER A 336 52.70 -13.04 5.46
CA SER A 336 53.13 -12.54 6.79
C SER A 336 52.09 -12.49 7.91
#